data_AF-W2D1P5-F1
#
_entry.id   AF-W2D1P5-F1
#
_cell.length_a   1.000
_cell.length_b   1.000
_cell.length_c   1.000
_cell.angle_alpha   90.00
_cell.angle_beta   90.00
_cell.angle_gamma   90.00
#
_symmetry.space_group_name_H-M   'P 1'
#
loop_
_entity.id
_entity.type
_entity.pdbx_description
1 polymer ?
#
loop_
_entity_poly.entity_id
_entity_poly.type
_entity_poly.pdbx_seq_one_letter_code
_entity_poly.pdbx_strand_id
1 'polypeptide(L)'
;RKETLIKIIAELSRILLGVTFIFSGTVKAIDPEGTIIKMGDYFTVFGWGHAIWSDALLSFAMIAFEFMLGVCVLLGVHRRLSTLGILLFMAIMTPVTLYLALYNPVPDCGCFGDALIITNWQTFYKNIILSAAAIIAFIYCRRITPCYSNRAHSIVALFAFAFGVAFCYWNYSHLPMIDFRPYKVGANIPKLMEIPADAP
;
A
#
# COMPACT_ATOMS: atom_id res chain seq x y z
N ARG A 1 22.98 -4.07 26.65
CA ARG A 1 21.50 -4.24 26.78
C ARG A 1 20.71 -3.20 25.97
N LYS A 2 20.93 -1.89 26.14
CA LYS A 2 20.26 -0.82 25.35
C LYS A 2 20.47 -0.96 23.82
N GLU A 3 21.72 -1.20 23.41
CA GLU A 3 22.10 -1.39 22.00
C GLU A 3 21.36 -2.55 21.30
N THR A 4 21.22 -3.68 22.00
CA THR A 4 20.47 -4.85 21.53
C THR A 4 18.99 -4.55 21.40
N LEU A 5 18.42 -3.80 22.35
CA LEU A 5 17.01 -3.44 22.39
C LEU A 5 16.64 -2.51 21.21
N ILE A 6 17.49 -1.51 20.93
CA ILE A 6 17.34 -0.65 19.75
C ILE A 6 17.38 -1.46 18.44
N LYS A 7 18.30 -2.43 18.36
CA LYS A 7 18.39 -3.30 17.18
C LYS A 7 17.13 -4.14 17.00
N ILE A 8 16.59 -4.72 18.08
CA ILE A 8 15.34 -5.48 18.05
C ILE A 8 14.18 -4.60 17.58
N ILE A 9 14.05 -3.40 18.12
CA ILE A 9 12.98 -2.46 17.71
C ILE A 9 13.12 -2.13 16.22
N ALA A 10 14.33 -1.82 15.73
CA ALA A 10 14.54 -1.49 14.33
C ALA A 10 14.18 -2.66 13.39
N GLU A 11 14.52 -3.90 13.77
CA GLU A 11 14.17 -5.11 13.02
C GLU A 11 12.66 -5.39 13.05
N LEU A 12 11.99 -5.21 14.20
CA LEU A 12 10.54 -5.32 14.30
C LEU A 12 9.82 -4.27 13.45
N SER A 13 10.25 -3.01 13.51
CA SER A 13 9.72 -1.94 12.65
C SER A 13 9.90 -2.28 11.17
N ARG A 14 11.06 -2.82 10.80
CA ARG A 14 11.36 -3.26 9.44
C ARG A 14 10.41 -4.37 8.97
N ILE A 15 10.20 -5.39 9.80
CA ILE A 15 9.28 -6.49 9.47
C ILE A 15 7.85 -5.97 9.35
N LEU A 16 7.39 -5.17 10.31
CA LEU A 16 6.05 -4.57 10.30
C LEU A 16 5.81 -3.75 9.03
N LEU A 17 6.72 -2.85 8.68
CA LEU A 17 6.62 -2.03 7.47
C LEU A 17 6.67 -2.88 6.21
N GLY A 18 7.64 -3.80 6.13
CA GLY A 18 7.84 -4.66 4.96
C GLY A 18 6.61 -5.51 4.66
N VAL A 19 6.08 -6.21 5.67
CA VAL A 19 4.88 -7.04 5.52
C VAL A 19 3.67 -6.19 5.13
N THR A 20 3.46 -5.04 5.79
CA THR A 20 2.30 -4.20 5.53
C THR A 20 2.31 -3.62 4.11
N PHE A 21 3.46 -3.14 3.64
CA PHE A 21 3.61 -2.58 2.30
C PHE A 21 3.52 -3.65 1.21
N ILE A 22 4.12 -4.84 1.43
CA ILE A 22 3.98 -5.96 0.49
C ILE A 22 2.52 -6.40 0.40
N PHE A 23 1.85 -6.56 1.53
CA PHE A 23 0.43 -6.95 1.56
C PHE A 23 -0.43 -5.91 0.84
N SER A 24 -0.27 -4.63 1.20
CA SER A 24 -0.96 -3.50 0.56
C SER A 24 -0.74 -3.46 -0.96
N GLY A 25 0.52 -3.48 -1.40
CA GLY A 25 0.88 -3.44 -2.82
C GLY A 25 0.37 -4.68 -3.58
N THR A 26 0.39 -5.85 -2.96
CA THR A 26 -0.12 -7.08 -3.59
C THR A 26 -1.63 -7.01 -3.78
N VAL A 27 -2.40 -6.57 -2.78
CA VAL A 27 -3.86 -6.48 -2.91
C VAL A 27 -4.24 -5.45 -3.97
N LYS A 28 -3.60 -4.29 -4.00
CA LYS A 28 -3.83 -3.30 -5.05
C LYS A 28 -3.41 -3.79 -6.44
N ALA A 29 -2.40 -4.66 -6.52
CA ALA A 29 -1.98 -5.27 -7.78
C ALA A 29 -2.93 -6.38 -8.24
N ILE A 30 -3.69 -7.00 -7.34
CA ILE A 30 -4.76 -7.95 -7.68
C ILE A 30 -5.95 -7.20 -8.29
N ASP A 31 -6.32 -6.04 -7.75
CA ASP A 31 -7.37 -5.18 -8.32
C ASP A 31 -6.83 -3.77 -8.64
N PRO A 32 -6.10 -3.62 -9.76
CA PRO A 32 -5.56 -2.34 -10.17
C PRO A 32 -6.67 -1.36 -10.57
N GLU A 33 -7.80 -1.84 -11.10
CA GLU A 33 -8.93 -0.99 -11.50
C GLU A 33 -9.54 -0.25 -10.31
N GLY A 34 -9.74 -0.95 -9.18
CA GLY A 34 -10.20 -0.32 -7.94
C GLY A 34 -9.27 0.83 -7.51
N THR A 35 -7.96 0.65 -7.64
CA THR A 35 -6.98 1.70 -7.32
C THR A 35 -7.06 2.89 -8.28
N ILE A 36 -7.31 2.65 -9.58
CA ILE A 36 -7.49 3.71 -10.59
C ILE A 36 -8.71 4.57 -10.25
N ILE A 37 -9.83 3.95 -9.91
CA ILE A 37 -11.06 4.66 -9.55
C ILE A 37 -10.81 5.52 -8.31
N LYS A 38 -10.18 4.97 -7.26
CA LYS A 38 -9.82 5.74 -6.06
C LYS A 38 -8.90 6.92 -6.38
N MET A 39 -7.95 6.76 -7.29
CA MET A 39 -7.07 7.86 -7.70
C MET A 39 -7.85 8.99 -8.40
N GLY A 40 -8.82 8.63 -9.24
CA GLY A 40 -9.76 9.59 -9.83
C GLY A 40 -10.61 10.31 -8.77
N ASP A 41 -11.15 9.60 -7.79
CA ASP A 41 -11.89 10.19 -6.67
C ASP A 41 -11.04 11.20 -5.88
N TYR A 42 -9.76 10.89 -5.65
CA TYR A 42 -8.86 11.86 -5.01
C TYR A 42 -8.66 13.10 -5.87
N PHE A 43 -8.39 12.96 -7.17
CA PHE A 43 -8.18 14.12 -8.03
C PHE A 43 -9.42 15.00 -8.17
N THR A 44 -10.61 14.40 -8.23
CA THR A 44 -11.87 15.15 -8.27
C THR A 44 -12.09 15.95 -6.98
N VAL A 45 -11.83 15.35 -5.81
CA VAL A 45 -11.92 16.03 -4.50
C VAL A 45 -10.91 17.18 -4.38
N PHE A 46 -9.68 17.00 -4.88
CA PHE A 46 -8.66 18.05 -4.88
C PHE A 46 -8.83 19.09 -5.99
N GLY A 47 -9.84 18.95 -6.86
CA GLY A 47 -10.11 19.86 -7.97
C GLY A 47 -9.03 19.84 -9.05
N TRP A 48 -8.28 18.75 -9.17
CA TRP A 48 -7.27 18.57 -10.21
C TRP A 48 -7.90 17.92 -11.44
N GLY A 49 -7.52 18.39 -12.62
CA GLY A 49 -7.94 17.76 -13.87
C GLY A 49 -7.36 16.35 -13.94
N HIS A 50 -8.22 15.36 -14.18
CA HIS A 50 -7.84 13.95 -14.25
C HIS A 50 -8.29 13.34 -15.58
N ALA A 51 -7.49 12.40 -16.07
CA ALA A 51 -7.80 11.62 -17.25
C ALA A 51 -7.58 10.14 -16.91
N ILE A 52 -8.45 9.26 -17.40
CA ILE A 52 -8.39 7.83 -17.07
C ILE A 52 -6.99 7.25 -17.34
N TRP A 53 -6.34 7.68 -18.43
CA TRP A 53 -4.98 7.26 -18.77
C TRP A 53 -3.92 7.74 -17.79
N SER A 54 -4.02 8.96 -17.26
CA SER A 54 -3.07 9.48 -16.26
C SER A 54 -3.27 8.78 -14.92
N ASP A 55 -4.52 8.51 -14.55
CA ASP A 55 -4.89 7.88 -13.29
C ASP A 55 -4.42 6.42 -13.28
N ALA A 56 -4.56 5.73 -14.42
CA ALA A 56 -4.02 4.41 -14.66
C ALA A 56 -2.50 4.36 -14.50
N LEU A 57 -1.77 5.22 -15.22
CA LEU A 57 -0.31 5.22 -15.18
C LEU A 57 0.22 5.49 -13.76
N LEU A 58 -0.36 6.47 -13.07
CA LEU A 58 0.04 6.84 -11.72
C LEU A 58 -0.29 5.73 -10.71
N SER A 59 -1.46 5.11 -10.82
CA SER A 59 -1.86 3.98 -9.97
C SER A 59 -0.91 2.81 -10.14
N PHE A 60 -0.59 2.42 -11.37
CA PHE A 60 0.36 1.33 -11.65
C PHE A 60 1.74 1.61 -11.09
N ALA A 61 2.25 2.84 -11.30
CA ALA A 61 3.53 3.26 -10.78
C ALA A 61 3.55 3.25 -9.24
N MET A 62 2.49 3.74 -8.61
CA MET A 62 2.35 3.78 -7.16
C MET A 62 2.29 2.37 -6.56
N ILE A 63 1.50 1.46 -7.14
CA ILE A 63 1.38 0.07 -6.67
C ILE A 63 2.73 -0.65 -6.77
N ALA A 64 3.39 -0.55 -7.93
CA ALA A 64 4.69 -1.17 -8.15
C ALA A 64 5.76 -0.60 -7.20
N PHE A 65 5.73 0.71 -6.95
CA PHE A 65 6.64 1.36 -6.02
C PHE A 65 6.39 0.95 -4.56
N GLU A 66 5.12 0.87 -4.14
CA GLU A 66 4.73 0.42 -2.81
C GLU A 66 5.18 -1.03 -2.54
N PHE A 67 4.90 -1.92 -3.49
CA PHE A 67 5.35 -3.31 -3.41
C PHE A 67 6.88 -3.43 -3.38
N MET A 68 7.58 -2.72 -4.27
CA MET A 68 9.04 -2.69 -4.32
C MET A 68 9.64 -2.19 -3.01
N LEU A 69 9.13 -1.09 -2.45
CA LEU A 69 9.59 -0.56 -1.17
C LEU A 69 9.38 -1.55 -0.03
N GLY A 70 8.22 -2.22 0.01
CA GLY A 70 7.92 -3.27 0.97
C GLY A 70 8.94 -4.41 0.92
N VAL A 71 9.21 -4.94 -0.28
CA VAL A 71 10.22 -5.99 -0.51
C VAL A 71 11.62 -5.50 -0.10
N CYS A 72 12.01 -4.30 -0.53
CA CYS A 72 13.34 -3.77 -0.26
C CYS A 72 13.60 -3.57 1.25
N VAL A 73 12.62 -3.07 2.00
CA VAL A 73 12.73 -2.94 3.46
C VAL A 73 12.70 -4.30 4.15
N LEU A 74 11.84 -5.23 3.71
CA LEU A 74 11.77 -6.58 4.28
C LEU A 74 13.02 -7.43 4.00
N LEU A 75 13.80 -7.13 2.97
CA LEU A 75 15.06 -7.83 2.67
C LEU A 75 16.29 -7.05 3.11
N GLY A 76 16.12 -5.84 3.64
CA GLY A 76 17.23 -4.97 4.05
C GLY A 76 18.10 -4.51 2.86
N VAL A 77 17.50 -4.44 1.67
CA VAL A 77 18.11 -3.98 0.41
C VAL A 77 18.12 -2.46 0.38
N HIS A 78 19.23 -1.83 -0.04
CA HIS A 78 19.39 -0.37 -0.10
C HIS A 78 18.83 0.37 1.13
N ARG A 79 19.14 -0.13 2.34
CA ARG A 79 18.49 0.24 3.62
C ARG A 79 18.16 1.73 3.78
N ARG A 80 19.10 2.62 3.43
CA ARG A 80 18.90 4.07 3.51
C ARG A 80 17.85 4.59 2.52
N LEU A 81 17.90 4.17 1.26
CA LEU A 81 16.93 4.58 0.23
C LEU A 81 15.56 3.96 0.49
N SER A 82 15.50 2.68 0.85
CA SER A 82 14.23 1.97 1.08
C SER A 82 13.49 2.53 2.30
N THR A 83 14.19 2.75 3.42
CA THR A 83 13.57 3.37 4.61
C THR A 83 13.21 4.84 4.37
N LEU A 84 14.00 5.59 3.61
CA LEU A 84 13.65 6.95 3.19
C LEU A 84 12.40 6.94 2.31
N GLY A 85 12.31 6.02 1.35
CA GLY A 85 11.17 5.87 0.45
C GLY A 85 9.88 5.58 1.20
N ILE A 86 9.91 4.64 2.14
CA ILE A 86 8.76 4.37 3.03
C ILE A 86 8.43 5.60 3.87
N LEU A 87 9.42 6.29 4.43
CA LEU A 87 9.18 7.49 5.23
C LEU A 87 8.51 8.59 4.40
N LEU A 88 8.97 8.83 3.18
CA LEU A 88 8.36 9.80 2.26
C LEU A 88 6.94 9.40 1.87
N PHE A 89 6.72 8.12 1.56
CA PHE A 89 5.39 7.60 1.26
C PHE A 89 4.43 7.82 2.43
N MET A 90 4.86 7.48 3.65
CA MET A 90 4.07 7.70 4.86
C MET A 90 3.88 9.19 5.18
N ALA A 91 4.86 10.05 4.89
CA ALA A 91 4.76 11.49 5.08
C ALA A 91 3.71 12.13 4.15
N ILE A 92 3.47 11.55 2.97
CA ILE A 92 2.40 11.97 2.05
C ILE A 92 1.06 11.35 2.47
N MET A 93 1.03 10.03 2.73
CA MET A 93 -0.22 9.32 3.03
C MET A 93 -0.84 9.73 4.36
N THR A 94 -0.04 10.07 5.38
CA THR A 94 -0.58 10.39 6.71
C THR A 94 -1.43 11.67 6.73
N PRO A 95 -0.97 12.81 6.18
CA PRO A 95 -1.81 14.01 6.01
C PRO A 95 -3.06 13.77 5.15
N VAL A 96 -2.94 13.01 4.05
CA VAL A 96 -4.08 12.68 3.20
C VAL A 96 -5.12 11.88 3.99
N THR A 97 -4.68 10.90 4.80
CA THR A 97 -5.59 10.14 5.65
C THR A 97 -6.19 10.94 6.80
N LEU A 98 -5.49 11.97 7.30
CA LEU A 98 -6.07 12.90 8.26
C LEU A 98 -7.19 13.73 7.62
N TYR A 99 -6.96 14.24 6.41
CA TYR A 99 -7.97 14.96 5.65
C TYR A 99 -9.22 14.10 5.42
N LEU A 100 -9.03 12.84 5.01
CA LEU A 100 -10.13 11.87 4.85
C LEU A 100 -10.90 11.62 6.16
N ALA A 101 -10.20 11.47 7.28
CA ALA A 101 -10.82 11.22 8.57
C ALA A 101 -11.68 12.40 9.07
N LEU A 102 -11.27 13.64 8.75
CA LEU A 102 -11.97 14.85 9.17
C LEU A 102 -13.16 15.19 8.27
N TYR A 103 -12.99 15.12 6.95
CA TYR A 103 -13.98 15.61 5.99
C TYR A 103 -14.82 14.52 5.34
N ASN A 104 -14.41 13.24 5.46
CA ASN A 104 -15.02 12.08 4.80
C ASN A 104 -15.48 12.32 3.35
N PRO A 105 -14.62 12.89 2.47
CA PRO A 105 -14.98 13.17 1.09
C PRO A 105 -15.06 11.88 0.24
N VAL A 106 -14.39 10.81 0.67
CA VAL A 106 -14.36 9.50 0.02
C VAL A 106 -14.67 8.44 1.08
N PRO A 107 -15.45 7.38 0.77
CA PRO A 107 -15.90 6.38 1.74
C PRO A 107 -14.77 5.61 2.43
N ASP A 108 -13.66 5.40 1.75
CA ASP A 108 -12.50 4.68 2.27
C ASP A 108 -11.22 5.11 1.53
N CYS A 109 -10.07 4.88 2.17
CA CYS A 109 -8.77 5.32 1.66
C CYS A 109 -8.23 4.44 0.51
N GLY A 110 -8.77 3.22 0.30
CA GLY A 110 -8.24 2.25 -0.67
C GLY A 110 -6.84 1.69 -0.33
N CYS A 111 -6.32 1.94 0.88
CA CYS A 111 -4.97 1.51 1.27
C CYS A 111 -4.75 -0.01 1.21
N PHE A 112 -5.78 -0.84 1.40
CA PHE A 112 -5.66 -2.30 1.28
C PHE A 112 -6.58 -2.85 0.18
N GLY A 113 -6.95 -2.00 -0.80
CA GLY A 113 -7.97 -2.33 -1.80
C GLY A 113 -9.26 -2.87 -1.18
N ASP A 114 -9.96 -3.70 -1.94
CA ASP A 114 -11.22 -4.31 -1.52
C ASP A 114 -11.05 -5.51 -0.57
N ALA A 115 -9.82 -5.98 -0.32
CA ALA A 115 -9.62 -7.11 0.58
C ALA A 115 -9.88 -6.75 2.06
N LEU A 116 -9.71 -5.48 2.43
CA LEU A 116 -9.89 -5.03 3.80
C LEU A 116 -10.37 -3.57 3.85
N ILE A 117 -11.69 -3.41 3.90
CA ILE A 117 -12.37 -2.12 4.02
C ILE A 117 -12.28 -1.65 5.48
N ILE A 118 -11.52 -0.58 5.72
CA ILE A 118 -11.33 0.05 7.03
C ILE A 118 -11.94 1.44 7.00
N THR A 119 -12.55 1.87 8.11
CA THR A 119 -12.98 3.26 8.29
C THR A 119 -11.81 4.26 8.18
N ASN A 120 -12.12 5.50 7.80
CA ASN A 120 -11.11 6.56 7.62
C ASN A 120 -10.30 6.84 8.90
N TRP A 121 -10.95 6.85 10.07
CA TRP A 121 -10.28 7.03 11.37
C TRP A 121 -9.32 5.90 11.72
N GLN A 122 -9.75 4.64 11.56
CA GLN A 122 -8.89 3.49 11.80
C GLN A 122 -7.69 3.47 10.82
N THR A 123 -7.90 3.88 9.57
CA THR A 123 -6.81 4.02 8.59
C THR A 123 -5.81 5.09 9.02
N PHE A 124 -6.28 6.23 9.52
CA PHE A 124 -5.41 7.29 10.04
C PHE A 124 -4.57 6.81 11.24
N TYR A 125 -5.17 6.14 12.23
CA TYR A 125 -4.43 5.60 13.37
C TYR A 125 -3.38 4.55 12.96
N LYS A 126 -3.73 3.65 12.02
CA LYS A 126 -2.78 2.73 11.42
C LYS A 126 -1.60 3.48 10.80
N ASN A 127 -1.86 4.52 10.03
CA ASN A 127 -0.82 5.31 9.38
C ASN A 127 0.07 6.08 10.37
N ILE A 128 -0.45 6.52 11.52
CA ILE A 128 0.38 7.08 12.60
C ILE A 128 1.36 6.03 13.13
N ILE A 129 0.88 4.81 13.42
CA ILE A 129 1.73 3.73 13.94
C ILE A 129 2.81 3.34 12.91
N LEU A 130 2.42 3.20 11.64
CA LEU A 130 3.35 2.91 10.55
C LEU A 130 4.34 4.06 10.33
N SER A 131 3.92 5.31 10.47
CA SER A 131 4.82 6.47 10.38
C SER A 131 5.85 6.48 11.50
N ALA A 132 5.44 6.18 12.74
CA ALA A 132 6.36 6.05 13.86
C ALA A 132 7.39 4.91 13.61
N ALA A 133 6.92 3.76 13.12
CA ALA A 133 7.79 2.66 12.73
C ALA A 133 8.77 3.05 11.62
N ALA A 134 8.31 3.82 10.62
CA ALA A 134 9.12 4.31 9.51
C ALA A 134 10.22 5.28 9.98
N ILE A 135 9.91 6.21 10.88
CA ILE A 135 10.88 7.13 11.48
C ILE A 135 11.96 6.33 12.24
N ILE A 136 11.56 5.37 13.05
CA ILE A 136 12.50 4.52 13.80
C ILE A 136 13.38 3.71 12.84
N ALA A 137 12.79 3.08 11.82
CA ALA A 137 13.54 2.30 10.83
C ALA A 137 14.52 3.18 10.04
N PHE A 138 14.17 4.44 9.75
CA PHE A 138 15.04 5.40 9.08
C PHE A 138 16.22 5.84 9.96
N ILE A 139 15.96 6.23 11.22
CA ILE A 139 17.02 6.64 12.16
C ILE A 139 18.03 5.51 12.37
N TYR A 140 17.53 4.28 12.55
CA TYR A 140 18.36 3.10 12.79
C TYR A 140 18.65 2.28 11.53
N CYS A 141 18.54 2.86 10.34
CA CYS A 141 18.70 2.16 9.06
C CYS A 141 20.05 1.45 8.90
N ARG A 142 21.12 1.98 9.54
CA ARG A 142 22.45 1.37 9.55
C ARG A 142 22.52 0.07 10.37
N ARG A 143 21.62 -0.12 11.34
CA ARG A 143 21.59 -1.29 12.24
C ARG A 143 20.76 -2.45 11.71
N ILE A 144 19.93 -2.20 10.69
CA ILE A 144 19.16 -3.23 9.98
C ILE A 144 20.13 -4.23 9.35
N THR A 145 19.88 -5.52 9.48
CA THR A 145 20.69 -6.58 8.88
C THR A 145 20.36 -6.75 7.39
N PRO A 146 21.35 -6.80 6.47
CA PRO A 146 21.10 -7.10 5.07
C PRO A 146 20.92 -8.60 4.89
N CYS A 147 19.92 -9.03 4.13
CA CYS A 147 19.85 -10.43 3.70
C CYS A 147 20.74 -10.71 2.48
N TYR A 148 21.09 -9.68 1.70
CA TYR A 148 21.80 -9.79 0.42
C TYR A 148 23.12 -9.01 0.37
N SER A 149 24.03 -9.45 -0.49
CA SER A 149 25.24 -8.73 -0.89
C SER A 149 24.91 -7.49 -1.74
N ASN A 150 25.74 -6.44 -1.68
CA ASN A 150 25.52 -5.16 -2.37
C ASN A 150 25.25 -5.29 -3.88
N ARG A 151 25.81 -6.29 -4.57
CA ARG A 151 25.56 -6.50 -6.02
C ARG A 151 24.16 -7.03 -6.30
N ALA A 152 23.58 -7.81 -5.38
CA ALA A 152 22.25 -8.38 -5.54
C ALA A 152 21.14 -7.36 -5.20
N HIS A 153 21.46 -6.26 -4.50
CA HIS A 153 20.48 -5.26 -4.08
C HIS A 153 19.71 -4.66 -5.26
N SER A 154 20.41 -4.20 -6.29
CA SER A 154 19.78 -3.58 -7.46
C SER A 154 18.98 -4.59 -8.29
N ILE A 155 19.44 -5.85 -8.36
CA ILE A 155 18.72 -6.93 -9.06
C ILE A 155 17.41 -7.23 -8.34
N VAL A 156 17.44 -7.37 -7.01
CA VAL A 156 16.24 -7.63 -6.20
C VAL A 156 15.24 -6.49 -6.31
N ALA A 157 15.69 -5.23 -6.22
CA ALA A 157 14.81 -4.07 -6.35
C ALA A 157 14.18 -3.98 -7.75
N LEU A 158 14.98 -4.14 -8.80
CA LEU A 158 14.50 -4.12 -10.19
C LEU A 158 13.52 -5.25 -10.44
N PHE A 159 13.82 -6.47 -9.96
CA PHE A 159 12.94 -7.61 -10.08
C PHE A 159 11.62 -7.39 -9.34
N ALA A 160 11.65 -6.87 -8.11
CA ALA A 160 10.44 -6.59 -7.34
C ALA A 160 9.55 -5.55 -8.04
N PHE A 161 10.16 -4.50 -8.62
CA PHE A 161 9.43 -3.50 -9.39
C PHE A 161 8.83 -4.09 -10.67
N ALA A 162 9.64 -4.78 -11.48
CA ALA A 162 9.19 -5.40 -12.73
C ALA A 162 8.11 -6.45 -12.48
N PHE A 163 8.24 -7.24 -11.42
CA PHE A 163 7.22 -8.20 -10.98
C PHE A 163 5.93 -7.49 -10.59
N GLY A 164 6.00 -6.42 -9.79
CA GLY A 164 4.83 -5.62 -9.42
C GLY A 164 4.08 -5.08 -10.65
N VAL A 165 4.80 -4.49 -11.61
CA VAL A 165 4.21 -3.99 -12.86
C VAL A 165 3.61 -5.12 -13.70
N ALA A 166 4.33 -6.22 -13.89
CA ALA A 166 3.85 -7.36 -14.67
C ALA A 166 2.60 -8.00 -14.04
N PHE A 167 2.59 -8.13 -12.71
CA PHE A 167 1.47 -8.68 -11.96
C PHE A 167 0.25 -7.75 -12.02
N CYS A 168 0.42 -6.43 -11.87
CA CYS A 168 -0.65 -5.46 -12.11
C CYS A 168 -1.20 -5.57 -13.53
N TYR A 169 -0.33 -5.59 -14.54
CA TYR A 169 -0.73 -5.65 -15.94
C TYR A 169 -1.50 -6.94 -16.27
N TRP A 170 -1.08 -8.06 -15.68
CA TRP A 170 -1.79 -9.33 -15.82
C TRP A 170 -3.21 -9.26 -15.27
N ASN A 171 -3.40 -8.76 -14.04
CA ASN A 171 -4.72 -8.61 -13.40
C ASN A 171 -5.55 -7.45 -13.97
N TYR A 172 -4.95 -6.53 -14.72
CA TYR A 172 -5.69 -5.53 -15.47
C TYR A 172 -6.21 -6.10 -16.80
N SER A 173 -5.41 -6.94 -17.46
CA SER A 173 -5.77 -7.52 -18.76
C SER A 173 -6.63 -8.79 -18.65
N HIS A 174 -6.61 -9.44 -17.48
CA HIS A 174 -7.42 -10.61 -17.16
C HIS A 174 -8.23 -10.31 -15.90
N LEU A 175 -9.31 -11.07 -15.66
CA LEU A 175 -10.03 -10.98 -14.38
C LEU A 175 -9.05 -11.16 -13.20
N PRO A 176 -9.26 -10.42 -12.09
CA PRO A 176 -8.41 -10.50 -10.92
C PRO A 176 -8.31 -11.96 -10.44
N MET A 177 -7.09 -12.42 -10.11
CA MET A 177 -6.88 -13.80 -9.64
C MET A 177 -7.74 -14.14 -8.41
N ILE A 178 -7.96 -13.14 -7.56
CA ILE A 178 -8.87 -13.23 -6.41
C ILE A 178 -9.78 -12.02 -6.45
N ASP A 179 -11.07 -12.27 -6.72
CA ASP A 179 -12.07 -11.21 -6.74
C ASP A 179 -12.62 -10.99 -5.32
N PHE A 180 -12.19 -9.89 -4.70
CA PHE A 180 -12.65 -9.44 -3.38
C PHE A 180 -13.95 -8.62 -3.45
N ARG A 181 -14.43 -8.30 -4.66
CA ARG A 181 -15.62 -7.45 -4.84
C ARG A 181 -16.89 -8.18 -4.39
N PRO A 182 -17.91 -7.44 -3.90
CA PRO A 182 -19.21 -8.01 -3.56
C PRO A 182 -19.90 -8.67 -4.78
N TYR A 183 -19.77 -8.06 -5.96
CA TYR A 183 -20.39 -8.50 -7.21
C TYR A 183 -19.45 -9.34 -8.08
N LYS A 184 -18.78 -10.32 -7.49
CA LYS A 184 -17.88 -11.23 -8.22
C LYS A 184 -18.63 -12.23 -9.09
N VAL A 185 -17.93 -12.80 -10.08
CA VAL A 185 -18.47 -13.86 -10.95
C VAL A 185 -18.94 -15.04 -10.09
N GLY A 186 -20.20 -15.46 -10.29
CA GLY A 186 -20.85 -16.52 -9.52
C GLY A 186 -21.62 -16.04 -8.28
N ALA A 187 -21.60 -14.74 -7.95
CA ALA A 187 -22.45 -14.18 -6.91
C ALA A 187 -23.90 -14.01 -7.40
N ASN A 188 -24.88 -14.34 -6.55
CA ASN A 188 -26.29 -14.10 -6.84
C ASN A 188 -26.63 -12.64 -6.54
N ILE A 189 -26.62 -11.82 -7.59
CA ILE A 189 -26.84 -10.36 -7.50
C ILE A 189 -28.20 -10.02 -6.87
N PRO A 190 -29.33 -10.63 -7.27
CA PRO A 190 -30.63 -10.37 -6.62
C PRO A 190 -30.59 -10.54 -5.10
N LYS A 191 -29.96 -11.61 -4.60
CA LYS A 191 -29.84 -11.87 -3.16
C LYS A 191 -28.93 -10.86 -2.45
N LEU A 192 -27.94 -10.30 -3.14
CA LEU A 192 -27.06 -9.26 -2.58
C LEU A 192 -27.69 -7.87 -2.54
N MET A 193 -28.74 -7.63 -3.32
CA MET A 193 -29.52 -6.39 -3.32
C MET A 193 -30.72 -6.44 -2.35
N GLU A 194 -30.97 -7.56 -1.68
CA GLU A 194 -32.01 -7.64 -0.65
C GLU A 194 -31.65 -6.73 0.53
N ILE A 195 -32.54 -5.81 0.87
CA ILE A 195 -32.39 -4.92 2.01
C ILE A 195 -32.57 -5.77 3.28
N PRO A 196 -31.57 -5.85 4.18
CA PRO A 196 -31.69 -6.64 5.41
C PRO A 196 -32.81 -6.09 6.29
N ALA A 197 -33.54 -6.98 6.97
CA ALA A 197 -34.73 -6.64 7.76
C ALA A 197 -34.44 -5.66 8.93
N ASP A 198 -33.18 -5.53 9.33
CA ASP A 198 -32.70 -4.61 10.38
C ASP A 198 -32.02 -3.35 9.82
N ALA A 199 -32.21 -3.02 8.54
CA ALA A 199 -31.75 -1.74 7.99
C ALA A 199 -32.61 -0.58 8.53
N PRO A 200 -32.02 0.47 9.14
CA PRO A 200 -32.76 1.66 9.57
C PRO A 200 -33.35 2.46 8.41
#